data_AF-A0A969D214-F1
#
_entry.id   AF-A0A969D214-F1
#
_cell.length_a   1.000
_cell.length_b   1.000
_cell.length_c   1.000
_cell.angle_alpha   90.00
_cell.angle_beta   90.00
_cell.angle_gamma   90.00
#
_symmetry.space_group_name_H-M   'P 1'
#
loop_
_entity.id
_entity.type
_entity.pdbx_description
1 polymer ?
#
loop_
_entity_poly.entity_id
_entity_poly.type
_entity_poly.pdbx_seq_one_letter_code
_entity_poly.pdbx_strand_id
1 'polypeptide(L)'
;MTPAVEDKRWPFALSKPLAQLGPGLLMAGAAIGVSHLVQSTRAGAMYGWSALIFVLLANLMKYPFYEYGHRYAAASGQNLIQAYRQQGKRFFFPFLVMSVISAVGSFAVDAFVAAMLLQYLWLPQVSVSVLAVAVLVFAGASLPSDAIGYLSKLPSGVSFCWQ
;
A
#
# COMPACT_ATOMS: atom_id res chain seq x y z
N MET A 1 1.47 -28.38 23.06
CA MET A 1 2.85 -27.91 22.80
C MET A 1 2.82 -26.91 21.67
N THR A 2 2.93 -25.62 21.97
CA THR A 2 3.19 -24.58 20.97
C THR A 2 4.67 -24.66 20.56
N PRO A 3 5.01 -24.74 19.25
CA PRO A 3 6.41 -24.74 18.85
C PRO A 3 7.06 -23.43 19.29
N ALA A 4 8.21 -23.56 19.96
CA ALA A 4 9.02 -22.44 20.40
C ALA A 4 9.41 -21.59 19.19
N VAL A 5 9.05 -20.30 19.22
CA VAL A 5 9.56 -19.31 18.28
C VAL A 5 11.04 -19.16 18.61
N GLU A 6 11.89 -19.70 17.73
CA GLU A 6 13.34 -19.52 17.73
C GLU A 6 13.68 -18.02 17.85
N ASP A 7 14.31 -17.63 18.97
CA ASP A 7 14.81 -16.26 19.21
C ASP A 7 16.02 -16.00 18.31
N LYS A 8 15.75 -15.66 17.04
CA LYS A 8 16.75 -15.03 16.17
C LYS A 8 16.98 -13.60 16.64
N ARG A 9 17.73 -13.48 17.71
CA ARG A 9 18.19 -12.22 18.28
C ARG A 9 19.15 -11.56 17.30
N TRP A 10 18.69 -10.51 16.63
CA TRP A 10 19.55 -9.76 15.70
C TRP A 10 20.81 -9.25 16.41
N PRO A 11 21.98 -9.21 15.72
CA PRO A 11 23.27 -8.89 16.34
C PRO A 11 23.36 -7.47 16.90
N PHE A 12 22.39 -6.61 16.56
CA PHE A 12 22.19 -5.31 17.17
C PHE A 12 21.18 -5.44 18.31
N ALA A 13 21.69 -5.50 19.55
CA ALA A 13 20.87 -5.41 20.77
C ALA A 13 20.26 -4.01 20.89
N LEU A 14 19.18 -3.77 20.14
CA LEU A 14 18.38 -2.56 20.22
C LEU A 14 17.63 -2.54 21.56
N SER A 15 17.56 -1.38 22.20
CA SER A 15 16.73 -1.19 23.40
C SER A 15 15.28 -1.59 23.10
N LYS A 16 14.58 -2.20 24.08
CA LYS A 16 13.18 -2.65 23.95
C LYS A 16 12.24 -1.70 23.16
N PRO A 17 12.29 -0.36 23.32
CA PRO A 17 11.46 0.54 22.51
C PRO A 17 11.81 0.55 21.01
N LEU A 18 13.08 0.39 20.62
CA LEU A 18 13.48 0.36 19.20
C LEU A 18 13.08 -0.94 18.49
N ALA A 19 13.04 -2.06 19.21
CA ALA A 19 12.55 -3.32 18.65
C ALA A 19 11.04 -3.27 18.31
N GLN A 20 10.26 -2.46 19.03
CA GLN A 20 8.83 -2.26 18.78
C GLN A 20 8.55 -1.30 17.59
N LEU A 21 9.55 -0.56 17.12
CA LEU A 21 9.44 0.31 15.94
C LEU A 21 9.50 -0.48 14.62
N GLY A 22 10.06 -1.70 14.62
CA GLY A 22 10.25 -2.52 13.42
C GLY A 22 8.97 -2.73 12.59
N PRO A 23 7.86 -3.20 13.18
CA PRO A 23 6.60 -3.37 12.46
C PRO A 23 6.02 -2.06 11.91
N GLY A 24 6.16 -0.96 12.66
CA GLY A 24 5.66 0.36 12.26
C GLY A 24 6.45 0.97 11.10
N LEU A 25 7.78 0.83 11.10
CA LEU A 25 8.66 1.27 10.02
C LEU A 25 8.45 0.47 8.73
N LEU A 26 8.28 -0.86 8.83
CA LEU A 26 7.93 -1.69 7.68
C LEU A 26 6.59 -1.27 7.06
N MET A 27 5.61 -0.90 7.90
CA MET A 27 4.33 -0.38 7.45
C MET A 27 4.45 0.97 6.76
N ALA A 28 5.20 1.90 7.35
CA ALA A 28 5.41 3.22 6.78
C ALA A 28 6.12 3.12 5.42
N GLY A 29 7.10 2.23 5.28
CA GLY A 29 7.76 1.96 4.01
C GLY A 29 6.82 1.36 2.96
N ALA A 30 5.94 0.44 3.36
CA ALA A 30 4.92 -0.13 2.47
C ALA A 30 3.83 0.89 2.08
N ALA A 31 3.61 1.93 2.88
CA ALA A 31 2.62 2.98 2.62
C ALA A 31 3.08 4.01 1.58
N ILE A 32 4.39 4.14 1.35
CA ILE A 32 4.97 5.18 0.49
C ILE A 32 5.28 4.58 -0.88
N GLY A 33 4.35 4.76 -1.83
CA GLY A 33 4.51 4.35 -3.23
C GLY A 33 5.16 5.42 -4.11
N VAL A 34 5.77 4.99 -5.23
CA VAL A 34 6.40 5.88 -6.24
C VAL A 34 5.36 6.84 -6.84
N SER A 35 4.11 6.41 -7.00
CA SER A 35 3.00 7.22 -7.51
C SER A 35 2.70 8.45 -6.65
N HIS A 36 2.62 8.29 -5.33
CA HIS A 36 2.43 9.42 -4.42
C HIS A 36 3.59 10.41 -4.47
N LEU A 37 4.80 9.93 -4.73
CA LEU A 37 5.99 10.77 -4.85
C LEU A 37 5.93 11.62 -6.13
N VAL A 38 5.62 11.01 -7.28
CA VAL A 38 5.48 11.71 -8.56
C VAL A 38 4.27 12.66 -8.57
N GLN A 39 3.16 12.26 -7.92
CA GLN A 39 2.01 13.16 -7.80
C GLN A 39 2.27 14.31 -6.83
N SER A 40 3.01 14.08 -5.74
CA SER A 40 3.39 15.14 -4.79
C SER A 40 4.28 16.20 -5.46
N THR A 41 5.25 15.79 -6.27
CA THR A 41 6.08 16.75 -7.02
C THR A 41 5.28 17.50 -8.07
N ARG A 42 4.37 16.81 -8.79
CA ARG A 42 3.45 17.47 -9.74
C ARG A 42 2.52 18.46 -9.05
N ALA A 43 1.95 18.08 -7.90
CA ALA A 43 1.10 18.96 -7.10
C ALA A 43 1.88 20.14 -6.53
N GLY A 44 3.12 19.93 -6.09
CA GLY A 44 4.02 21.01 -5.65
C GLY A 44 4.37 21.98 -6.78
N ALA A 45 4.57 21.49 -8.00
CA ALA A 45 4.80 22.34 -9.17
C ALA A 45 3.55 23.14 -9.59
N MET A 46 2.35 22.55 -9.49
CA MET A 46 1.10 23.22 -9.89
C MET A 46 0.54 24.16 -8.82
N TYR A 47 0.66 23.82 -7.53
CA TYR A 47 0.00 24.51 -6.42
C TYR A 47 0.99 25.17 -5.43
N GLY A 48 2.30 24.95 -5.57
CA GLY A 48 3.32 25.57 -4.73
C GLY A 48 3.14 25.28 -3.23
N TRP A 49 3.38 26.28 -2.39
CA TRP A 49 3.26 26.16 -0.93
C TRP A 49 1.83 25.93 -0.43
N SER A 50 0.81 26.23 -1.24
CA SER A 50 -0.58 26.00 -0.86
C SER A 50 -0.91 24.51 -0.75
N ALA A 51 -0.19 23.61 -1.45
CA ALA A 51 -0.37 22.17 -1.32
C ALA A 51 0.01 21.65 0.08
N LEU A 52 0.92 22.33 0.78
CA LEU A 52 1.48 21.85 2.04
C LEU A 52 0.43 21.75 3.15
N ILE A 53 -0.50 22.70 3.21
CA ILE A 53 -1.59 22.65 4.20
C ILE A 53 -2.55 21.48 3.94
N PHE A 54 -2.83 21.17 2.67
CA PHE A 54 -3.65 20.02 2.30
C PHE A 54 -2.94 18.70 2.61
N VAL A 55 -1.63 18.62 2.39
CA VAL A 55 -0.83 17.44 2.77
C VAL A 55 -0.86 17.22 4.29
N LEU A 56 -0.65 18.27 5.09
CA LEU A 56 -0.71 18.16 6.55
C LEU A 56 -2.10 17.73 7.03
N LEU A 57 -3.15 18.35 6.50
CA LEU A 57 -4.53 18.00 6.85
C LEU A 57 -4.88 16.56 6.45
N ALA A 58 -4.49 16.15 5.24
CA ALA A 58 -4.70 14.78 4.77
C ALA A 58 -4.00 13.76 5.67
N ASN A 59 -2.74 14.02 6.07
CA ASN A 59 -2.02 13.14 6.98
C ASN A 59 -2.66 13.07 8.38
N LEU A 60 -3.14 14.21 8.89
CA LEU A 60 -3.85 14.25 10.18
C LEU A 60 -5.15 13.42 10.14
N MET A 61 -5.91 13.52 9.06
CA MET A 61 -7.13 12.72 8.87
C MET A 61 -6.84 11.24 8.65
N LYS A 62 -5.71 10.89 8.01
CA LYS A 62 -5.34 9.50 7.70
C LYS A 62 -4.82 8.74 8.92
N TYR A 63 -4.14 9.45 9.83
CA TYR A 63 -3.56 8.89 11.04
C TYR A 63 -4.51 8.01 11.87
N PRO A 64 -5.73 8.45 12.26
CA PRO A 64 -6.63 7.61 13.06
C PRO A 64 -7.00 6.31 12.35
N PHE A 65 -7.26 6.35 11.04
CA PHE A 65 -7.61 5.13 10.29
C PHE A 65 -6.47 4.11 10.29
N TYR A 66 -5.22 4.56 10.16
CA TYR A 66 -4.06 3.69 10.26
C TYR A 66 -3.82 3.16 11.67
N GLU A 67 -3.99 4.00 12.68
CA GLU A 67 -3.81 3.59 14.07
C GLU A 67 -4.86 2.54 14.49
N TYR A 68 -6.14 2.80 14.21
CA TYR A 68 -7.22 1.87 14.53
C TYR A 68 -7.16 0.59 13.71
N GLY A 69 -6.79 0.66 12.42
CA GLY A 69 -6.63 -0.52 11.57
C GLY A 69 -5.56 -1.47 12.10
N HIS A 70 -4.38 -0.95 12.44
CA HIS A 70 -3.30 -1.77 13.00
C HIS A 70 -3.60 -2.27 14.41
N ARG A 71 -4.15 -1.42 15.29
CA ARG A 71 -4.54 -1.83 16.65
C ARG A 71 -5.63 -2.90 16.62
N TYR A 72 -6.59 -2.81 15.71
CA TYR A 72 -7.62 -3.82 15.54
C TYR A 72 -7.05 -5.15 15.06
N ALA A 73 -6.19 -5.16 14.03
CA ALA A 73 -5.55 -6.38 13.53
C ALA A 73 -4.64 -7.04 14.59
N ALA A 74 -3.93 -6.23 15.39
CA ALA A 74 -3.06 -6.70 16.46
C ALA A 74 -3.85 -7.27 17.66
N ALA A 75 -4.99 -6.66 18.02
CA ALA A 75 -5.79 -7.09 19.17
C ALA A 75 -6.75 -8.27 18.85
N SER A 76 -7.31 -8.32 17.64
CA SER A 76 -8.26 -9.36 17.24
C SER A 76 -7.60 -10.60 16.63
N GLY A 77 -6.37 -10.47 16.12
CA GLY A 77 -5.68 -11.52 15.36
C GLY A 77 -6.34 -11.84 14.01
N GLN A 78 -7.35 -11.08 13.61
CA GLN A 78 -8.10 -11.27 12.37
C GLN A 78 -7.74 -10.19 11.35
N ASN A 79 -7.82 -10.53 10.06
CA ASN A 79 -7.68 -9.53 9.02
C ASN A 79 -8.96 -8.68 8.88
N LEU A 80 -8.84 -7.48 8.34
CA LEU A 80 -9.96 -6.54 8.22
C LEU A 80 -11.11 -7.13 7.38
N ILE A 81 -10.79 -7.92 6.35
CA ILE A 81 -11.77 -8.60 5.49
C ILE A 81 -12.61 -9.59 6.28
N GLN A 82 -11.99 -10.37 7.18
CA GLN A 82 -12.65 -11.32 8.07
C GLN A 82 -13.53 -10.60 9.10
N ALA A 83 -13.08 -9.44 9.60
CA ALA A 83 -13.86 -8.60 10.51
C ALA A 83 -15.12 -8.03 9.85
N TYR A 84 -14.99 -7.46 8.64
CA TYR A 84 -16.13 -6.98 7.86
C TYR A 84 -17.09 -8.12 7.48
N ARG A 85 -16.58 -9.33 7.23
CA ARG A 85 -17.41 -10.51 6.97
C ARG A 85 -18.22 -10.93 8.20
N GLN A 86 -17.69 -10.75 9.41
CA GLN A 86 -18.40 -11.04 10.68
C GLN A 86 -19.42 -9.97 11.06
N GLN A 87 -19.22 -8.70 10.69
CA GLN A 87 -20.20 -7.62 10.89
C GLN A 87 -21.41 -7.68 9.93
N GLY A 88 -21.44 -8.63 9.00
CA GLY A 88 -22.58 -8.92 8.14
C GLY A 88 -22.46 -8.35 6.72
N LYS A 89 -23.25 -8.92 5.79
CA LYS A 89 -23.17 -8.65 4.34
C LYS A 89 -23.40 -7.18 3.97
N ARG A 90 -24.12 -6.42 4.81
CA ARG A 90 -24.47 -5.01 4.58
C ARG A 90 -23.26 -4.06 4.65
N PHE A 91 -22.26 -4.37 5.48
CA PHE A 91 -21.04 -3.59 5.59
C PHE A 91 -19.90 -4.16 4.74
N PHE A 92 -19.91 -5.48 4.52
CA PHE A 92 -18.91 -6.16 3.69
C PHE A 92 -18.96 -5.73 2.22
N PHE A 93 -20.15 -5.63 1.61
CA PHE A 93 -20.28 -5.30 0.19
C PHE A 93 -19.78 -3.88 -0.17
N PRO A 94 -20.19 -2.79 0.50
CA PRO A 94 -19.66 -1.46 0.20
C PRO A 94 -18.15 -1.37 0.45
N PHE A 95 -17.64 -2.03 1.49
CA PHE A 95 -16.20 -2.14 1.73
C PHE A 95 -15.48 -2.81 0.56
N LEU A 96 -16.00 -3.95 0.08
CA LEU A 96 -15.42 -4.67 -1.06
C LEU A 96 -15.42 -3.82 -2.33
N VAL A 97 -16.53 -3.14 -2.62
CA VAL A 97 -16.64 -2.27 -3.80
C VAL A 97 -15.66 -1.11 -3.73
N MET A 98 -15.59 -0.40 -2.60
CA MET A 98 -14.61 0.68 -2.42
C MET A 98 -13.18 0.18 -2.58
N SER A 99 -12.88 -1.00 -2.05
CA SER A 99 -11.55 -1.61 -2.13
C SER A 99 -11.15 -1.97 -3.56
N VAL A 100 -12.08 -2.51 -4.35
CA VAL A 100 -11.83 -2.83 -5.76
C VAL A 100 -11.63 -1.55 -6.57
N ILE A 101 -12.44 -0.52 -6.33
CA ILE A 101 -12.30 0.78 -6.99
C ILE A 101 -10.93 1.41 -6.66
N SER A 102 -10.55 1.43 -5.36
CA SER A 102 -9.25 1.91 -4.92
C SER A 102 -8.11 1.14 -5.56
N ALA A 103 -8.17 -0.19 -5.57
CA ALA A 103 -7.13 -1.03 -6.17
C ALA A 103 -6.94 -0.74 -7.67
N VAL A 104 -8.03 -0.68 -8.44
CA VAL A 104 -7.97 -0.35 -9.87
C VAL A 104 -7.39 1.06 -10.09
N GLY A 105 -7.78 2.02 -9.26
CA GLY A 105 -7.25 3.38 -9.30
C GLY A 105 -5.74 3.43 -9.06
N SER A 106 -5.25 2.74 -8.04
CA SER A 106 -3.81 2.66 -7.72
C SER A 106 -3.01 2.03 -8.86
N PHE A 107 -3.48 0.90 -9.43
CA PHE A 107 -2.82 0.26 -10.58
C PHE A 107 -2.77 1.17 -11.81
N ALA A 108 -3.85 1.92 -12.08
CA ALA A 108 -3.89 2.84 -13.21
C ALA A 108 -2.85 3.97 -13.05
N VAL A 109 -2.72 4.53 -11.84
CA VAL A 109 -1.73 5.56 -11.55
C VAL A 109 -0.30 5.03 -11.69
N ASP A 110 0.00 3.88 -11.08
CA ASP A 110 1.33 3.29 -11.11
C ASP A 110 1.77 2.96 -12.55
N ALA A 111 0.86 2.40 -13.35
CA ALA A 111 1.13 2.12 -14.76
C ALA A 111 1.36 3.39 -15.59
N PHE A 112 0.60 4.46 -15.32
CA PHE A 112 0.78 5.73 -16.01
C PHE A 112 2.12 6.37 -15.69
N VAL A 113 2.54 6.35 -14.41
CA VAL A 113 3.84 6.86 -13.98
C VAL A 113 4.98 6.04 -14.59
N ALA A 114 4.86 4.71 -14.59
CA ALA A 114 5.84 3.82 -15.23
C ALA A 114 5.95 4.08 -16.73
N ALA A 115 4.83 4.28 -17.43
CA ALA A 115 4.81 4.64 -18.84
C ALA A 115 5.48 5.99 -19.10
N MET A 116 5.22 7.01 -18.29
CA MET A 116 5.89 8.31 -18.44
C MET A 116 7.41 8.20 -18.30
N LEU A 117 7.90 7.41 -17.34
CA LEU A 117 9.33 7.18 -17.16
C LEU A 117 9.95 6.43 -18.35
N LEU A 118 9.26 5.40 -18.86
CA LEU A 118 9.74 4.61 -19.99
C LEU A 118 9.75 5.42 -21.30
N GLN A 119 8.74 6.27 -21.50
CA GLN A 119 8.68 7.21 -22.63
C GLN A 119 9.87 8.19 -22.58
N TYR A 120 10.15 8.75 -21.40
CA TYR A 120 11.23 9.73 -21.23
C TYR A 120 12.62 9.13 -21.47
N LEU A 121 12.85 7.87 -21.07
CA LEU A 121 14.19 7.28 -21.08
C LEU A 121 14.52 6.49 -22.37
N TRP A 122 13.55 5.78 -22.96
CA TRP A 122 13.83 4.84 -24.07
C TRP A 122 12.99 5.06 -25.32
N LEU A 123 11.73 5.52 -25.20
CA LEU A 123 10.76 5.54 -26.30
C LEU A 123 10.02 6.88 -26.41
N PRO A 124 10.72 7.99 -26.72
CA PRO A 124 10.11 9.32 -26.74
C PRO A 124 9.05 9.50 -27.83
N GLN A 125 9.05 8.65 -28.86
CA GLN A 125 8.14 8.75 -30.00
C GLN A 125 6.83 7.98 -29.83
N VAL A 126 6.71 7.14 -28.80
CA VAL A 126 5.52 6.31 -28.56
C VAL A 126 4.56 7.07 -27.63
N SER A 127 3.25 7.01 -27.92
CA SER A 127 2.22 7.61 -27.07
C SER A 127 2.18 6.95 -25.68
N VAL A 128 2.04 7.79 -24.63
CA VAL A 128 1.93 7.35 -23.22
C VAL A 128 0.82 6.33 -23.03
N SER A 129 -0.31 6.47 -23.72
CA SER A 129 -1.45 5.56 -23.58
C SER A 129 -1.12 4.14 -24.02
N VAL A 130 -0.38 3.99 -25.13
CA VAL A 130 0.03 2.68 -25.64
C VAL A 130 1.02 2.03 -24.67
N LEU A 131 1.94 2.83 -24.14
CA LEU A 131 2.96 2.36 -23.22
C LEU A 131 2.39 1.99 -21.84
N ALA A 132 1.39 2.72 -21.34
CA ALA A 132 0.68 2.41 -20.12
C ALA A 132 -0.09 1.08 -20.22
N VAL A 133 -0.77 0.85 -21.36
CA VAL A 133 -1.44 -0.43 -21.63
C VAL A 133 -0.41 -1.56 -21.73
N ALA A 134 0.71 -1.34 -22.41
CA ALA A 134 1.78 -2.33 -22.52
C ALA A 134 2.37 -2.70 -21.14
N VAL A 135 2.61 -1.71 -20.28
CA VAL A 135 3.08 -1.94 -18.89
C VAL A 135 2.05 -2.70 -18.07
N LEU A 136 0.76 -2.36 -18.18
CA LEU A 136 -0.32 -3.09 -17.48
C LEU A 136 -0.42 -4.54 -17.94
N VAL A 137 -0.37 -4.79 -19.24
CA VAL A 137 -0.42 -6.15 -19.80
C VAL A 137 0.81 -6.94 -19.37
N PHE A 138 1.99 -6.33 -19.40
CA PHE A 138 3.22 -6.97 -18.96
C PHE A 138 3.19 -7.30 -17.46
N ALA A 139 2.78 -6.35 -16.62
CA ALA A 139 2.64 -6.54 -15.19
C ALA A 139 1.60 -7.62 -14.86
N GLY A 140 0.45 -7.61 -15.55
CA GLY A 140 -0.59 -8.63 -15.41
C GLY A 140 -0.14 -10.02 -15.86
N ALA A 141 0.64 -10.11 -16.95
CA ALA A 141 1.17 -11.38 -17.45
C ALA A 141 2.30 -11.96 -16.60
N SER A 142 3.03 -11.11 -15.88
CA SER A 142 4.13 -11.52 -14.99
C SER A 142 3.67 -11.84 -13.57
N LEU A 143 2.38 -11.68 -13.25
CA LEU A 143 1.83 -12.15 -11.98
C LEU A 143 1.92 -13.68 -11.93
N PRO A 144 2.69 -14.25 -10.97
CA PRO A 144 2.66 -15.69 -10.77
C PRO A 144 1.24 -16.10 -10.39
N SER A 145 0.77 -17.23 -10.94
CA SER A 145 -0.55 -17.83 -10.65
C SER A 145 -0.81 -18.06 -9.15
N ASP A 146 0.25 -17.99 -8.33
CA ASP A 146 0.24 -18.21 -6.88
C ASP A 146 0.21 -16.90 -6.08
N ALA A 147 -0.10 -15.75 -6.71
CA ALA A 147 -0.19 -14.45 -6.05
C ALA A 147 -1.13 -14.46 -4.82
N ILE A 148 -2.19 -15.27 -4.85
CA ILE A 148 -3.11 -15.50 -3.73
C ILE A 148 -2.39 -16.16 -2.53
N GLY A 149 -1.41 -17.02 -2.77
CA GLY A 149 -0.58 -17.67 -1.75
C GLY A 149 0.50 -16.76 -1.15
N TYR A 150 0.92 -15.72 -1.86
CA TYR A 150 1.78 -14.67 -1.32
C TYR A 150 1.00 -13.64 -0.49
N LEU A 151 -0.23 -13.31 -0.91
CA LEU A 151 -1.16 -12.46 -0.15
C LEU A 151 -1.50 -13.05 1.22
N SER A 152 -1.58 -14.38 1.36
CA SER A 152 -1.85 -15.03 2.64
C SER A 152 -0.65 -15.10 3.58
N LYS A 153 0.57 -14.88 3.08
CA LYS A 153 1.81 -14.83 3.88
C LYS A 153 2.22 -13.41 4.27
N LEU A 154 1.56 -12.39 3.73
CA LEU A 154 1.83 -11.01 4.11
C LEU A 154 1.31 -10.74 5.53
N PRO A 155 2.09 -10.04 6.38
CA PRO A 155 1.61 -9.60 7.69
C PRO A 155 0.32 -8.80 7.51
N SER A 156 -0.67 -9.03 8.37
CA SER A 156 -2.01 -8.43 8.28
C SER A 156 -2.01 -6.90 8.18
N GLY A 157 -0.97 -6.22 8.69
CA GLY A 157 -0.82 -4.78 8.53
C GLY A 157 -0.35 -4.35 7.13
N VAL A 158 0.48 -5.14 6.43
CA VAL A 158 1.00 -4.76 5.10
C VAL A 158 -0.13 -4.78 4.07
N SER A 159 -1.07 -5.72 4.21
CA SER A 159 -2.27 -5.76 3.36
C SER A 159 -3.18 -4.53 3.51
N PHE A 160 -3.09 -3.78 4.61
CA PHE A 160 -3.86 -2.56 4.83
C PHE A 160 -3.19 -1.31 4.25
N CYS A 161 -1.86 -1.33 4.06
CA CYS A 161 -1.14 -0.23 3.41
C CYS A 161 -1.38 -0.15 1.90
N TRP A 162 -1.76 -1.26 1.27
CA TRP A 162 -1.98 -1.38 -0.17
C TRP A 162 -3.43 -1.12 -0.60
N GLN A 163 -4.29 -0.64 0.31
CA GLN A 163 -5.73 -0.48 0.11
C GLN A 163 -6.16 0.96 0.41
#